data_AF-A0A919DJJ1-F1
#
_entry.id   AF-A0A919DJJ1-F1
#
_cell.length_a   1.000
_cell.length_b   1.000
_cell.length_c   1.000
_cell.angle_alpha   90.00
_cell.angle_beta   90.00
_cell.angle_gamma   90.00
#
_symmetry.space_group_name_H-M   'P 1'
#
loop_
_entity.id
_entity.type
_entity.pdbx_description
1 polymer ?
#
loop_
_entity_poly.entity_id
_entity_poly.type
_entity_poly.pdbx_seq_one_letter_code
_entity_poly.pdbx_strand_id
1 'polypeptide(L)'
;MATSTVPCTTNSPNYPQSAWVLEAAIRTAPAADSQWQEQLDRLRPIALYDPETQTWHVRLGALDVAGGQMLQVLFDAARVHGTEVCLTPMAVPAYWEGPAFTRGPDVAALLEAQADRGRPLGQLPLA
;
A
#
# COMPACT_ATOMS: atom_id res chain seq x y z
N MET A 1 -4.51 14.82 33.84
CA MET A 1 -4.00 13.69 33.03
C MET A 1 -5.07 13.38 32.00
N ALA A 2 -4.85 13.71 30.73
CA ALA A 2 -5.78 13.47 29.65
C ALA A 2 -5.04 12.68 28.56
N THR A 3 -5.49 11.44 28.36
CA THR A 3 -5.08 10.56 27.26
C THR A 3 -5.63 11.12 25.96
N SER A 4 -4.73 11.58 25.09
CA SER A 4 -5.08 12.07 23.76
C SER A 4 -5.20 10.89 22.82
N THR A 5 -6.42 10.39 22.63
CA THR A 5 -6.75 9.47 21.54
C THR A 5 -6.80 10.31 20.27
N VAL A 6 -5.83 10.10 19.36
CA VAL A 6 -5.82 10.75 18.06
C VAL A 6 -6.77 9.98 17.14
N PRO A 7 -7.92 10.54 16.73
CA PRO A 7 -8.75 9.90 15.72
C PRO A 7 -8.04 9.98 14.37
N CYS A 8 -7.99 8.85 13.65
CA CYS A 8 -7.54 8.79 12.27
C CYS A 8 -8.50 9.63 11.42
N THR A 9 -8.16 10.91 11.23
CA THR A 9 -8.92 11.81 10.36
C THR A 9 -8.77 11.32 8.93
N THR A 10 -9.90 10.93 8.34
CA THR A 10 -10.09 10.74 6.91
C THR A 10 -9.88 12.09 6.22
N ASN A 11 -8.62 12.46 5.95
CA ASN A 11 -8.32 13.53 5.01
C ASN A 11 -8.79 13.02 3.64
N SER A 12 -9.94 13.51 3.18
CA SER A 12 -10.28 13.45 1.76
C SER A 12 -9.09 14.01 0.99
N PRO A 13 -8.43 13.22 0.11
CA PRO A 13 -7.28 13.73 -0.61
C PRO A 13 -7.80 14.83 -1.53
N ASN A 14 -7.32 16.06 -1.33
CA ASN A 14 -7.21 17.01 -2.43
C ASN A 14 -6.43 16.27 -3.52
N TYR A 15 -7.13 15.72 -4.51
CA TYR A 15 -6.50 15.03 -5.62
C TYR A 15 -5.47 15.98 -6.22
N PRO A 16 -4.19 15.59 -6.35
CA PRO A 16 -3.30 16.38 -7.16
C PRO A 16 -3.91 16.39 -8.57
N GLN A 17 -4.20 17.58 -9.11
CA GLN A 17 -4.53 17.76 -10.54
C GLN A 17 -3.33 17.40 -11.44
N SER A 18 -2.24 16.92 -10.84
CA SER A 18 -0.95 16.57 -11.42
C SER A 18 -0.71 15.07 -11.31
N ALA A 19 0.18 14.54 -12.15
CA ALA A 19 0.57 13.14 -12.10
C ALA A 19 1.08 12.75 -10.69
N TRP A 20 0.71 11.56 -10.24
CA TRP A 20 1.05 11.05 -8.91
C TRP A 20 1.46 9.57 -8.99
N VAL A 21 2.17 9.10 -7.96
CA VAL A 21 2.58 7.70 -7.77
C VAL A 21 2.03 7.22 -6.44
N LEU A 22 1.83 5.91 -6.31
CA LEU A 22 1.44 5.29 -5.05
C LEU A 22 2.70 4.75 -4.36
N GLU A 23 2.98 5.25 -3.16
CA GLU A 23 4.03 4.69 -2.31
C GLU A 23 3.41 3.67 -1.36
N ALA A 24 3.98 2.47 -1.33
CA ALA A 24 3.64 1.43 -0.37
C ALA A 24 4.77 1.33 0.65
N ALA A 25 4.49 1.78 1.88
CA ALA A 25 5.35 1.59 3.03
C ALA A 25 4.95 0.30 3.74
N ILE A 26 5.91 -0.60 3.92
CA ILE A 26 5.68 -1.97 4.36
C ILE A 26 6.52 -2.21 5.62
N ARG A 27 5.87 -2.65 6.69
CA ARG A 27 6.53 -3.03 7.95
C ARG A 27 6.36 -4.52 8.14
N THR A 28 7.48 -5.25 8.16
CA THR A 28 7.46 -6.69 8.38
C THR A 28 6.98 -7.00 9.79
N ALA A 29 6.08 -7.96 9.91
CA ALA A 29 5.66 -8.44 11.22
C ALA A 29 6.80 -9.22 11.89
N PRO A 30 6.87 -9.23 13.23
CA PRO A 30 7.74 -10.16 13.96
C PRO A 30 7.32 -11.60 13.64
N ALA A 31 8.27 -12.41 13.14
CA ALA A 31 8.03 -13.80 12.77
C ALA A 31 9.18 -14.70 13.20
N ALA A 32 8.93 -16.00 13.34
CA ALA A 32 9.98 -16.99 13.56
C ALA A 32 10.95 -17.05 12.35
N ASP A 33 12.21 -17.43 12.56
CA ASP A 33 13.30 -17.28 11.58
C ASP A 33 12.98 -17.76 10.15
N SER A 34 12.26 -18.88 10.00
CA SER A 34 11.86 -19.40 8.68
C SER A 34 10.80 -18.55 7.98
N GLN A 35 9.82 -18.05 8.72
CA GLN A 35 8.77 -17.15 8.20
C GLN A 35 9.32 -15.74 7.94
N TRP A 36 10.29 -15.30 8.75
CA TRP A 36 11.01 -14.06 8.54
C TRP A 36 11.79 -14.08 7.22
N GLN A 37 12.54 -15.15 6.96
CA GLN A 37 13.28 -15.29 5.69
C GLN A 37 12.33 -15.32 4.48
N GLU A 38 11.20 -16.03 4.59
CA GLU A 38 10.18 -16.09 3.53
C GLU A 38 9.55 -14.71 3.25
N GLN A 39 9.26 -13.92 4.28
CA GLN A 39 8.79 -12.54 4.13
C GLN A 39 9.83 -11.69 3.39
N LEU A 40 11.10 -11.79 3.77
CA LEU A 40 12.17 -11.02 3.14
C LEU A 40 12.39 -11.41 1.68
N ASP A 41 12.39 -12.70 1.35
CA ASP A 41 12.59 -13.17 -0.02
C ASP A 41 11.46 -12.71 -0.96
N ARG A 42 10.25 -12.51 -0.44
CA ARG A 42 9.12 -11.94 -1.19
C ARG A 42 9.22 -10.43 -1.37
N LEU A 43 9.78 -9.70 -0.39
CA LEU A 43 9.86 -8.23 -0.43
C LEU A 43 11.09 -7.70 -1.19
N ARG A 44 12.25 -8.35 -1.04
CA ARG A 44 13.51 -7.94 -1.68
C ARG A 44 13.46 -7.69 -3.20
N PRO A 45 12.75 -8.49 -4.02
CA PRO A 45 12.72 -8.24 -5.46
C PRO A 45 11.82 -7.07 -5.85
N ILE A 46 10.91 -6.64 -4.98
CA ILE A 46 9.87 -5.65 -5.31
C ILE A 46 9.98 -4.36 -4.50
N ALA A 47 10.66 -4.35 -3.36
CA ALA A 47 10.73 -3.20 -2.48
C ALA A 47 12.17 -2.90 -2.05
N LEU A 48 12.45 -1.62 -1.82
CA LEU A 48 13.72 -1.14 -1.30
C LEU A 48 13.63 -1.02 0.23
N TYR A 49 14.61 -1.57 0.93
CA TYR A 49 14.68 -1.42 2.38
C TYR A 49 15.28 -0.08 2.79
N ASP A 50 14.58 0.65 3.66
CA ASP A 50 15.06 1.85 4.32
C ASP A 50 15.52 1.51 5.75
N PRO A 51 16.83 1.59 6.04
CA PRO A 51 17.36 1.28 7.36
C PRO A 51 17.04 2.36 8.42
N GLU A 52 16.72 3.59 8.03
CA GLU A 52 16.42 4.68 8.97
C GLU A 52 15.04 4.49 9.60
N THR A 53 14.04 4.15 8.78
CA THR A 53 12.66 3.90 9.24
C THR A 53 12.37 2.44 9.53
N GLN A 54 13.30 1.53 9.19
CA GLN A 54 13.13 0.08 9.24
C GLN A 54 11.90 -0.39 8.45
N THR A 55 11.65 0.24 7.31
CA THR A 55 10.49 -0.08 6.46
C THR A 55 10.92 -0.37 5.04
N TRP A 56 10.17 -1.22 4.37
CA TRP A 56 10.32 -1.46 2.94
C TRP A 56 9.43 -0.50 2.18
N HIS A 57 9.95 0.10 1.14
CA HIS A 57 9.21 1.05 0.31
C HIS A 57 9.21 0.59 -1.14
N VAL A 58 8.06 0.71 -1.78
CA VAL A 58 7.97 0.59 -3.22
C VAL A 58 7.04 1.64 -3.78
N ARG A 59 7.34 2.10 -5.00
CA ARG A 59 6.53 3.07 -5.73
C ARG A 59 5.89 2.43 -6.93
N LEU A 60 4.61 2.72 -7.10
CA LEU A 60 3.73 2.24 -8.15
C LEU A 60 3.30 3.43 -8.98
N GLY A 61 3.58 3.35 -10.27
CA GLY A 61 3.24 4.38 -11.22
C GLY A 61 1.90 4.19 -11.94
N ALA A 62 1.49 2.93 -12.06
CA ALA A 62 0.25 2.54 -12.72
C ALA A 62 -0.20 1.18 -12.18
N LEU A 63 -1.50 0.90 -12.31
CA LEU A 63 -2.09 -0.43 -12.07
C LEU A 63 -2.16 -1.24 -13.36
N ASP A 64 -1.03 -1.39 -14.03
CA ASP A 64 -0.91 -2.38 -15.11
C ASP A 64 -0.78 -3.80 -14.54
N VAL A 65 -0.56 -4.81 -15.39
CA VAL A 65 -0.43 -6.20 -14.95
C VAL A 65 0.69 -6.37 -13.92
N ALA A 66 1.81 -5.65 -14.08
CA ALA A 66 2.95 -5.74 -13.17
C ALA A 66 2.64 -5.02 -11.84
N GLY A 67 2.05 -3.83 -11.89
CA GLY A 67 1.64 -3.08 -10.71
C GLY A 67 0.57 -3.81 -9.89
N GLY A 68 -0.40 -4.43 -10.56
CA GLY A 68 -1.42 -5.28 -9.93
C GLY A 68 -0.82 -6.51 -9.25
N GLN A 69 0.09 -7.22 -9.92
CA GLN A 69 0.79 -8.36 -9.32
C GLN A 69 1.60 -7.95 -8.09
N MET A 70 2.30 -6.83 -8.15
CA MET A 70 3.10 -6.35 -7.03
C MET A 70 2.23 -6.00 -5.82
N LEU A 71 1.12 -5.29 -6.02
CA LEU A 71 0.15 -5.04 -4.95
C LEU A 71 -0.39 -6.35 -4.38
N GLN A 72 -0.71 -7.32 -5.23
CA GLN A 72 -1.19 -8.61 -4.78
C GLN A 72 -0.15 -9.32 -3.90
N VAL A 73 1.13 -9.32 -4.26
CA VAL A 73 2.22 -9.87 -3.44
C VAL A 73 2.29 -9.17 -2.08
N LEU A 74 2.19 -7.84 -2.04
CA LEU A 74 2.21 -7.08 -0.79
C LEU A 74 1.02 -7.43 0.11
N PHE A 75 -0.18 -7.51 -0.46
CA PHE A 75 -1.38 -7.86 0.29
C PHE A 75 -1.40 -9.32 0.74
N ASP A 76 -0.86 -10.23 -0.07
CA ASP A 76 -0.70 -11.61 0.35
C ASP A 76 0.32 -11.73 1.48
N ALA A 77 1.42 -10.95 1.44
CA ALA A 77 2.36 -10.88 2.55
C ALA A 77 1.71 -10.33 3.83
N ALA A 78 0.88 -9.29 3.70
CA ALA A 78 0.10 -8.74 4.80
C ALA A 78 -0.86 -9.78 5.40
N ARG A 79 -1.56 -10.52 4.54
CA ARG A 79 -2.55 -11.52 4.97
C ARG A 79 -1.91 -12.75 5.60
N VAL A 80 -0.84 -13.28 5.01
CA VAL A 80 -0.22 -14.56 5.42
C VAL A 80 0.65 -14.36 6.66
N HIS A 81 1.38 -13.25 6.72
CA HIS A 81 2.39 -13.05 7.76
C HIS A 81 2.07 -11.90 8.73
N GLY A 82 0.98 -11.16 8.51
CA GLY A 82 0.62 -10.01 9.33
C GLY A 82 1.44 -8.75 9.03
N THR A 83 2.14 -8.70 7.90
CA THR A 83 2.90 -7.53 7.44
C THR A 83 1.98 -6.32 7.32
N GLU A 84 2.38 -5.18 7.87
CA GLU A 84 1.64 -3.92 7.73
C GLU A 84 1.97 -3.31 6.37
N VAL A 85 0.95 -2.95 5.58
CA VAL A 85 1.12 -2.30 4.26
C VAL A 85 0.30 -1.02 4.25
N CYS A 86 0.99 0.11 4.20
CA CYS A 86 0.42 1.45 4.16
C CYS A 86 0.59 2.03 2.75
N LEU A 87 -0.52 2.26 2.05
CA LEU A 87 -0.53 2.86 0.72
C LEU A 87 -0.81 4.36 0.80
N THR A 88 0.08 5.18 0.27
CA THR A 88 -0.05 6.64 0.28
C THR A 88 0.13 7.20 -1.13
N PRO A 89 -0.81 8.01 -1.65
CA PRO A 89 -0.60 8.73 -2.90
C PRO A 89 0.41 9.87 -2.68
N MET A 90 1.39 9.96 -3.57
CA MET A 90 2.46 10.97 -3.54
C MET A 90 2.60 11.66 -4.89
N ALA A 91 3.01 12.92 -4.89
CA ALA A 91 3.40 13.61 -6.12
C ALA A 91 4.56 12.84 -6.80
N VAL A 92 4.57 12.81 -8.13
CA VAL A 92 5.64 12.16 -8.90
C VAL A 92 6.99 12.76 -8.51
N PRO A 93 7.94 11.95 -7.99
CA PRO A 93 9.28 12.43 -7.67
C PRO A 93 10.01 12.91 -8.94
N ALA A 94 10.89 13.92 -8.82
CA ALA A 94 11.61 14.47 -9.96
C ALA A 94 12.53 13.46 -10.69
N TYR A 95 12.92 12.36 -10.03
CA TYR A 95 13.75 11.28 -10.56
C TYR A 95 12.92 10.09 -11.09
N TRP A 96 11.60 10.21 -11.13
CA TRP A 96 10.72 9.13 -11.53
C TRP A 96 10.56 9.08 -13.05
N GLU A 97 11.12 8.02 -13.64
CA GLU A 97 11.07 7.76 -15.09
C GLU A 97 9.93 6.78 -15.48
N GLY A 98 9.17 6.29 -14.49
CA GLY A 98 8.11 5.29 -14.68
C GLY A 98 6.76 5.88 -15.09
N PRO A 99 5.76 5.03 -15.37
CA PRO A 99 4.39 5.51 -15.58
C PRO A 99 3.89 6.25 -14.33
N ALA A 100 2.91 7.13 -14.48
CA ALA A 100 2.31 7.83 -13.35
C ALA A 100 0.79 7.85 -13.50
N PHE A 101 0.11 7.85 -12.37
CA PHE A 101 -1.33 7.97 -12.36
C PHE A 101 -1.72 9.39 -12.73
N THR A 102 -2.66 9.52 -13.67
CA THR A 102 -3.10 10.82 -14.20
C THR A 102 -4.57 11.11 -13.93
N ARG A 103 -5.35 10.14 -13.38
CA ARG A 103 -6.78 10.29 -13.13
C ARG A 103 -7.23 9.64 -11.81
N GLY A 104 -8.25 10.22 -11.19
CA GLY A 104 -8.87 9.73 -9.95
C GLY A 104 -9.65 8.39 -10.00
N PRO A 105 -10.20 7.89 -11.14
CA PRO A 105 -10.92 6.62 -11.18
C PRO A 105 -10.06 5.40 -10.81
N ASP A 106 -8.77 5.43 -11.13
CA ASP A 106 -7.82 4.36 -10.79
C ASP A 106 -7.66 4.23 -9.27
N VAL A 107 -7.83 5.34 -8.53
CA VAL A 107 -7.83 5.38 -7.06
C VAL A 107 -9.14 4.87 -6.48
N ALA A 108 -10.28 5.21 -7.07
CA ALA A 108 -11.58 4.76 -6.61
C ALA A 108 -11.68 3.24 -6.69
N ALA A 109 -11.26 2.64 -7.81
CA ALA A 109 -11.19 1.18 -7.95
C ALA A 109 -10.24 0.54 -6.93
N LEU A 110 -9.11 1.17 -6.63
CA LEU A 110 -8.17 0.69 -5.61
C LEU A 110 -8.77 0.77 -4.20
N LEU A 111 -9.36 1.90 -3.82
CA LEU A 111 -9.98 2.12 -2.52
C LEU A 111 -11.23 1.24 -2.32
N GLU A 112 -12.04 1.05 -3.36
CA GLU A 112 -13.17 0.10 -3.34
C GLU A 112 -12.67 -1.32 -3.17
N ALA A 113 -11.64 -1.74 -3.92
CA ALA A 113 -11.04 -3.06 -3.75
C ALA A 113 -10.43 -3.28 -2.34
N GLN A 114 -9.93 -2.22 -1.69
CA GLN A 114 -9.49 -2.28 -0.29
C GLN A 114 -10.67 -2.36 0.68
N ALA A 115 -11.70 -1.54 0.47
CA ALA A 115 -12.89 -1.49 1.32
C ALA A 115 -13.70 -2.79 1.28
N ASP A 116 -13.82 -3.42 0.11
CA ASP A 116 -14.53 -4.70 -0.05
C ASP A 116 -13.81 -5.87 0.65
N ARG A 117 -12.49 -5.77 0.83
CA ARG A 117 -11.69 -6.87 1.41
C ARG A 117 -11.72 -6.92 2.93
N GLY A 118 -12.11 -5.81 3.59
CA GLY A 118 -12.46 -5.77 5.01
C GLY A 118 -13.88 -6.25 5.31
N ARG A 119 -14.66 -6.57 4.26
CA ARG A 119 -16.05 -6.96 4.39
C ARG A 119 -16.17 -8.48 4.58
N PRO A 120 -16.79 -8.96 5.67
CA PRO A 120 -17.10 -10.38 5.78
C PRO A 120 -18.02 -10.80 4.63
N LEU A 121 -17.69 -11.92 3.97
CA LEU A 121 -18.47 -12.51 2.88
C LEU A 121 -19.94 -12.67 3.31
N GLY A 122 -20.85 -11.84 2.79
CA GLY A 122 -22.28 -11.91 3.08
C GLY A 122 -23.06 -10.59 3.13
N GLN A 123 -22.42 -9.42 3.14
CA GLN A 123 -23.16 -8.15 3.04
C GLN A 123 -23.28 -7.67 1.58
N LEU A 124 -24.48 -7.30 1.15
CA LEU A 124 -24.75 -6.66 -0.14
C LEU A 124 -24.43 -5.16 -0.11
N PRO A 125 -23.95 -4.55 -1.22
CA PRO A 125 -23.71 -3.10 -1.31
C PRO A 125 -24.97 -2.32 -0.94
N LEU A 126 -24.85 -1.35 -0.04
CA LEU A 126 -25.92 -0.38 0.18
C LEU A 126 -25.83 0.64 -0.96
N ALA A 127 -26.86 0.61 -1.80
CA ALA A 127 -27.11 1.60 -2.84
C ALA A 127 -27.35 3.00 -2.26
#